data_AF-A0A4Q5QIJ5-F1
#
_entry.id   AF-A0A4Q5QIJ5-F1
#
_cell.length_a   1.000
_cell.length_b   1.000
_cell.length_c   1.000
_cell.angle_alpha   90.00
_cell.angle_beta   90.00
_cell.angle_gamma   90.00
#
_symmetry.space_group_name_H-M   'P 1'
#
loop_
_entity.id
_entity.type
_entity.pdbx_description
1 polymer ?
#
loop_
_entity_poly.entity_id
_entity_poly.type
_entity_poly.pdbx_seq_one_letter_code
_entity_poly.pdbx_strand_id
1 'polypeptide(L)'
;MLYGFSAWPDRNYLPAGLSVFKPTDKQYLVQVADFLRLYRLDTETQTLAARLLAAARPAEAGRPADEAARGGELRLHLRGLVGSQDAVVAAAALHPQHPNVFVLHDRDEAALFMADLRHLLPDGPEALLFPSSYKRPYEFDETENANVLMRAEVLNQVNASRRPEAATLGAAPLVVTYPEALSEKVINRQSLVQNTFTAKVGDKLDVNFLGELLGQYDFEK
;
A
#
# COMPACT_ATOMS: atom_id res chain seq x y z
N MET A 1 34.21 8.35 -41.27
CA MET A 1 33.61 8.95 -42.47
C MET A 1 32.12 8.69 -42.37
N LEU A 2 31.35 9.68 -41.91
CA LEU A 2 29.92 9.58 -41.61
C LEU A 2 29.13 9.67 -42.92
N TYR A 3 28.31 8.66 -43.22
CA TYR A 3 27.33 8.74 -44.30
C TYR A 3 26.02 9.30 -43.75
N GLY A 4 25.70 10.54 -44.12
CA GLY A 4 24.38 11.13 -43.97
C GLY A 4 23.47 10.70 -45.12
N PHE A 5 22.28 10.20 -44.80
CA PHE A 5 21.18 10.08 -45.74
C PHE A 5 20.13 11.14 -45.38
N SER A 6 20.18 12.25 -46.11
CA SER A 6 19.12 13.28 -46.13
C SER A 6 18.28 13.07 -47.39
N ALA A 7 17.05 12.59 -47.24
CA ALA A 7 15.99 12.79 -48.23
C ALA A 7 14.63 12.41 -47.61
N TRP A 8 13.89 13.39 -47.10
CA TRP A 8 12.43 13.28 -46.98
C TRP A 8 11.82 14.05 -48.15
N PRO A 9 10.84 13.49 -48.88
CA PRO A 9 10.26 14.13 -50.05
C PRO A 9 9.37 15.33 -49.66
N ASP A 10 9.26 16.27 -50.59
CA ASP A 10 8.63 17.58 -50.42
C ASP A 10 7.22 17.55 -49.80
N ARG A 11 7.01 18.51 -48.90
CA ARG A 11 5.72 18.87 -48.32
C ARG A 11 4.81 19.38 -49.42
N ASN A 12 3.83 18.60 -49.88
CA ASN A 12 2.58 19.16 -50.42
C ASN A 12 1.40 18.19 -50.64
N TYR A 13 1.44 16.96 -50.12
CA TYR A 13 0.26 16.08 -50.16
C TYR A 13 0.07 15.33 -48.85
N LEU A 14 -0.63 15.94 -47.89
CA LEU A 14 -1.33 15.22 -46.83
C LEU A 14 -2.75 15.79 -46.72
N PRO A 15 -3.81 14.95 -46.78
CA PRO A 15 -5.18 15.41 -46.57
C PRO A 15 -5.38 15.90 -45.12
N ALA A 16 -6.17 16.96 -44.95
CA ALA A 16 -6.48 17.54 -43.65
C ALA A 16 -7.16 16.49 -42.75
N GLY A 17 -6.48 16.08 -41.66
CA GLY A 17 -7.08 15.20 -40.65
C GLY A 17 -6.14 14.25 -39.91
N LEU A 18 -4.90 14.02 -40.38
CA LEU A 18 -3.91 13.23 -39.62
C LEU A 18 -2.81 14.15 -39.05
N SER A 19 -2.77 14.30 -37.73
CA SER A 19 -1.61 14.85 -37.03
C SER A 19 -0.48 13.81 -37.04
N VAL A 20 0.52 14.04 -37.90
CA VAL A 20 1.78 13.30 -37.83
C VAL A 20 2.44 13.66 -36.50
N PHE A 21 2.61 12.65 -35.64
CA PHE A 21 3.33 12.77 -34.38
C PHE A 21 4.75 13.28 -34.66
N LYS A 22 5.03 14.54 -34.30
CA LYS A 22 6.40 15.06 -34.30
C LYS A 22 7.02 14.74 -32.94
N PRO A 23 8.01 13.82 -32.86
CA PRO A 23 8.78 13.67 -31.64
C PRO A 23 9.50 14.99 -31.41
N THR A 24 9.10 15.70 -30.37
CA THR A 24 9.83 16.89 -29.89
C THR A 24 10.99 16.36 -29.07
N ASP A 25 12.20 16.87 -29.30
CA ASP A 25 13.45 16.53 -28.63
C ASP A 25 13.43 16.83 -27.12
N LYS A 26 12.60 16.11 -26.37
CA LYS A 26 12.79 15.87 -24.94
C LYS A 26 13.05 14.38 -24.83
N GLN A 27 14.27 14.06 -24.43
CA GLN A 27 14.71 12.72 -24.07
C GLN A 27 13.61 12.10 -23.18
N TYR A 28 12.85 11.14 -23.73
CA TYR A 28 11.83 10.41 -22.97
C TYR A 28 12.57 9.57 -21.94
N LEU A 29 12.87 10.16 -20.79
CA LEU A 29 13.25 9.43 -19.59
C LEU A 29 12.01 8.67 -19.16
N VAL A 30 11.90 7.42 -19.58
CA VAL A 30 10.86 6.49 -19.15
C VAL A 30 10.91 6.45 -17.63
N GLN A 31 9.88 6.98 -16.98
CA GLN A 31 9.78 6.94 -15.53
C GLN A 31 9.22 5.57 -15.10
N VAL A 32 9.46 5.17 -13.85
CA VAL A 32 8.88 3.93 -13.30
C VAL A 32 7.35 3.92 -13.42
N ALA A 33 6.71 5.10 -13.33
CA ALA A 33 5.29 5.27 -13.58
C ALA A 33 4.85 4.88 -15.01
N ASP A 34 5.70 5.12 -16.02
CA ASP A 34 5.44 4.73 -17.42
C ASP A 34 5.49 3.21 -17.59
N PHE A 35 6.33 2.51 -16.82
CA PHE A 35 6.41 1.06 -16.81
C PHE A 35 5.16 0.41 -16.20
N LEU A 36 4.70 0.89 -15.04
CA LEU A 36 3.45 0.39 -14.44
C LEU A 36 2.24 0.63 -15.34
N ARG A 37 2.24 1.71 -16.12
CA ARG A 37 1.17 1.99 -17.08
C ARG A 37 1.04 0.88 -18.12
N LEU A 38 2.15 0.29 -18.58
CA LEU A 38 2.11 -0.83 -19.51
C LEU A 38 1.46 -2.07 -18.87
N TYR A 39 1.81 -2.40 -17.63
CA TYR A 39 1.18 -3.50 -16.89
C TYR A 39 -0.32 -3.25 -16.63
N ARG A 40 -0.72 -2.02 -16.33
CA ARG A 40 -2.14 -1.67 -16.17
C ARG A 40 -2.96 -1.79 -17.47
N LEU A 41 -2.30 -1.75 -18.63
CA LEU A 41 -2.92 -1.93 -19.94
C LEU A 41 -2.89 -3.38 -20.42
N ASP A 42 -2.16 -4.26 -19.73
CA ASP A 42 -2.12 -5.68 -20.03
C ASP A 42 -3.46 -6.36 -19.71
N THR A 43 -3.86 -7.31 -20.58
CA THR A 43 -5.17 -7.95 -20.49
C THR A 43 -5.29 -8.90 -19.29
N GLU A 44 -4.20 -9.59 -18.94
CA GLU A 44 -4.19 -10.51 -17.80
C GLU A 44 -4.30 -9.72 -16.49
N THR A 45 -3.53 -8.64 -16.39
CA THR A 45 -3.53 -7.75 -15.22
C THR A 45 -4.88 -7.04 -15.05
N GLN A 46 -5.51 -6.57 -16.14
CA GLN A 46 -6.86 -6.00 -16.08
C GLN A 46 -7.91 -7.02 -15.63
N THR A 47 -7.80 -8.26 -16.13
CA THR A 47 -8.71 -9.34 -15.73
C THR A 47 -8.55 -9.66 -14.25
N LEU A 48 -7.30 -9.74 -13.76
CA LEU A 48 -6.99 -9.91 -12.35
C LEU A 48 -7.60 -8.79 -11.50
N ALA A 49 -7.34 -7.53 -11.85
CA ALA A 49 -7.84 -6.36 -11.15
C ALA A 49 -9.38 -6.35 -11.08
N ALA A 50 -10.05 -6.64 -12.20
CA ALA A 50 -11.51 -6.70 -12.27
C ALA A 50 -12.08 -7.82 -11.38
N ARG A 51 -11.42 -8.98 -11.35
CA ARG A 51 -11.82 -10.11 -10.49
C ARG A 51 -11.67 -9.75 -9.01
N LEU A 52 -10.53 -9.17 -8.62
CA LEU A 52 -10.28 -8.71 -7.26
C LEU A 52 -11.33 -7.68 -6.81
N LEU A 53 -11.61 -6.68 -7.66
CA LEU A 53 -12.63 -5.66 -7.36
C LEU A 53 -14.03 -6.26 -7.22
N ALA A 54 -14.42 -7.19 -8.11
CA ALA A 54 -15.71 -7.86 -8.03
C ALA A 54 -15.86 -8.71 -6.74
N ALA A 55 -14.76 -9.26 -6.24
CA ALA A 55 -14.74 -10.03 -4.99
C ALA A 55 -14.69 -9.15 -3.73
N ALA A 56 -14.13 -7.93 -3.83
CA ALA A 56 -14.11 -6.94 -2.78
C ALA A 56 -15.52 -6.36 -2.56
N ARG A 57 -16.43 -7.17 -2.00
CA ARG A 57 -17.71 -6.66 -1.48
C ARG A 57 -17.40 -5.64 -0.38
N PRO A 58 -18.04 -4.46 -0.37
CA PRO A 58 -17.94 -3.58 0.78
C PRO A 58 -18.42 -4.34 2.01
N ALA A 59 -17.54 -4.50 3.01
CA ALA A 59 -17.92 -5.06 4.28
C ALA A 59 -19.03 -4.16 4.85
N GLU A 60 -20.26 -4.69 4.93
CA GLU A 60 -21.37 -3.99 5.55
C GLU A 60 -20.94 -3.55 6.96
N ALA A 61 -21.08 -2.25 7.24
CA ALA A 61 -20.66 -1.67 8.51
C ALA A 61 -21.41 -2.35 9.66
N GLY A 62 -20.69 -3.16 10.45
CA GLY A 62 -21.24 -3.89 11.60
C GLY A 62 -21.11 -5.42 11.54
N ARG A 63 -20.67 -5.99 10.41
CA ARG A 63 -20.44 -7.44 10.32
C ARG A 63 -19.13 -7.82 11.02
N PRO A 64 -19.11 -8.84 11.90
CA PRO A 64 -17.86 -9.34 12.50
C PRO A 64 -16.91 -9.85 11.41
N ALA A 65 -15.60 -9.64 11.60
CA ALA A 65 -14.56 -9.98 10.62
C ALA A 65 -14.64 -11.46 10.18
N ASP A 66 -15.00 -12.32 11.12
CA ASP A 66 -15.14 -13.77 11.01
C ASP A 66 -16.25 -14.18 10.04
N GLU A 67 -17.30 -13.38 9.92
CA GLU A 67 -18.41 -13.61 8.97
C GLU A 67 -18.14 -12.98 7.60
N ALA A 68 -17.43 -11.85 7.54
CA ALA A 68 -17.01 -11.22 6.30
C ALA A 68 -16.06 -12.13 5.50
N ALA A 69 -15.20 -12.89 6.19
CA ALA A 69 -14.30 -13.88 5.58
C ALA A 69 -15.05 -15.02 4.86
N ARG A 70 -16.28 -15.35 5.27
CA ARG A 70 -17.04 -16.50 4.74
C ARG A 70 -17.80 -16.20 3.43
N GLY A 71 -17.72 -14.98 2.92
CA GLY A 71 -18.49 -14.55 1.77
C GLY A 71 -17.81 -14.80 0.43
N GLY A 72 -18.09 -15.93 -0.23
CA GLY A 72 -17.77 -16.15 -1.66
C GLY A 72 -16.30 -15.89 -2.00
N GLU A 73 -15.40 -16.64 -1.38
CA GLU A 73 -13.96 -16.42 -1.46
C GLU A 73 -13.45 -16.60 -2.92
N LEU A 74 -13.13 -15.48 -3.57
CA LEU A 74 -12.32 -15.53 -4.79
C LEU A 74 -10.92 -16.00 -4.42
N ARG A 75 -10.56 -17.20 -4.85
CA ARG A 75 -9.21 -17.76 -4.70
C ARG A 75 -8.54 -17.80 -6.06
N LEU A 76 -7.43 -17.06 -6.18
CA LEU A 76 -6.62 -17.01 -7.39
C LEU A 76 -5.20 -17.48 -7.05
N HIS A 77 -4.59 -18.21 -7.97
CA HIS A 77 -3.21 -18.66 -7.86
C HIS A 77 -2.44 -18.18 -9.10
N LEU A 78 -1.57 -17.20 -8.89
CA LEU A 78 -0.65 -16.70 -9.91
C LEU A 78 0.61 -17.56 -9.90
N ARG A 79 1.10 -17.96 -11.08
CA ARG A 79 2.30 -18.80 -11.22
C ARG A 79 3.27 -18.16 -12.20
N GLY A 80 4.55 -18.48 -12.05
CA GLY A 80 5.60 -18.01 -12.96
C GLY A 80 6.05 -16.57 -12.69
N LEU A 81 5.71 -16.01 -11.53
CA LEU A 81 6.27 -14.73 -11.07
C LEU A 81 7.75 -14.95 -10.71
N VAL A 82 8.63 -14.07 -11.20
CA VAL A 82 10.07 -14.14 -10.96
C VAL A 82 10.61 -12.77 -10.54
N GLY A 83 11.46 -12.74 -9.51
CA GLY A 83 11.95 -11.48 -8.93
C GLY A 83 10.80 -10.61 -8.43
N SER A 84 10.90 -9.29 -8.57
CA SER A 84 9.91 -8.30 -8.13
C SER A 84 8.61 -8.26 -8.96
N GLN A 85 8.32 -9.27 -9.77
CA GLN A 85 7.11 -9.29 -10.61
C GLN A 85 5.82 -9.35 -9.77
N ASP A 86 5.87 -9.96 -8.61
CA ASP A 86 4.78 -9.94 -7.63
C ASP A 86 4.43 -8.51 -7.18
N ALA A 87 5.44 -7.68 -6.85
CA ALA A 87 5.24 -6.28 -6.48
C ALA A 87 4.72 -5.46 -7.66
N VAL A 88 5.19 -5.73 -8.88
CA VAL A 88 4.71 -5.08 -10.11
C VAL A 88 3.25 -5.42 -10.38
N VAL A 89 2.89 -6.71 -10.35
CA VAL A 89 1.51 -7.17 -10.56
C VAL A 89 0.59 -6.63 -9.48
N ALA A 90 1.04 -6.63 -8.22
CA ALA A 90 0.32 -5.98 -7.13
C ALA A 90 0.11 -4.49 -7.44
N ALA A 91 1.17 -3.70 -7.62
CA ALA A 91 1.08 -2.27 -7.89
C ALA A 91 0.22 -1.90 -9.12
N ALA A 92 0.13 -2.79 -10.10
CA ALA A 92 -0.71 -2.62 -11.28
C ALA A 92 -2.18 -3.03 -11.08
N ALA A 93 -2.45 -4.10 -10.32
CA ALA A 93 -3.79 -4.67 -10.17
C ALA A 93 -4.60 -4.11 -8.98
N LEU A 94 -3.95 -3.48 -8.00
CA LEU A 94 -4.62 -3.02 -6.79
C LEU A 94 -5.52 -1.81 -7.06
N HIS A 95 -6.66 -1.79 -6.37
CA HIS A 95 -7.56 -0.66 -6.38
C HIS A 95 -7.26 0.27 -5.17
N PRO A 96 -7.06 1.59 -5.38
CA PRO A 96 -6.64 2.51 -4.33
C PRO A 96 -7.68 2.74 -3.22
N GLN A 97 -8.93 2.28 -3.41
CA GLN A 97 -10.03 2.51 -2.46
C GLN A 97 -10.20 1.38 -1.43
N HIS A 98 -9.47 0.27 -1.57
CA HIS A 98 -9.56 -0.85 -0.63
C HIS A 98 -8.20 -1.08 0.03
N PRO A 99 -8.16 -1.26 1.37
CA PRO A 99 -6.92 -1.64 2.04
C PRO A 99 -6.52 -3.04 1.60
N ASN A 100 -5.25 -3.21 1.26
CA ASN A 100 -4.70 -4.49 0.81
C ASN A 100 -3.66 -4.99 1.80
N VAL A 101 -3.64 -6.29 2.04
CA VAL A 101 -2.69 -6.94 2.94
C VAL A 101 -1.90 -7.97 2.15
N PHE A 102 -0.58 -7.83 2.16
CA PHE A 102 0.37 -8.76 1.56
C PHE A 102 1.06 -9.54 2.67
N VAL A 103 1.01 -10.86 2.59
CA VAL A 103 1.66 -11.76 3.55
C VAL A 103 2.77 -12.50 2.81
N LEU A 104 4.01 -12.15 3.11
CA LEU A 104 5.23 -12.70 2.52
C LEU A 104 5.79 -13.80 3.41
N HIS A 105 6.79 -14.56 2.94
CA HIS A 105 7.29 -15.72 3.68
C HIS A 105 7.94 -15.36 5.01
N ASP A 106 8.73 -14.28 5.02
CA ASP A 106 9.45 -13.83 6.20
C ASP A 106 9.60 -12.29 6.23
N ARG A 107 10.27 -11.80 7.28
CA ARG A 107 10.52 -10.37 7.49
C ARG A 107 11.34 -9.74 6.38
N ASP A 108 12.35 -10.44 5.87
CA ASP A 108 13.31 -9.87 4.94
C ASP A 108 12.68 -9.77 3.55
N GLU A 109 11.90 -10.77 3.13
CA GLU A 109 11.09 -10.71 1.91
C GLU A 109 10.00 -9.64 2.01
N ALA A 110 9.32 -9.51 3.16
CA ALA A 110 8.35 -8.44 3.40
C ALA A 110 9.00 -7.04 3.26
N ALA A 111 10.22 -6.85 3.77
CA ALA A 111 10.94 -5.58 3.65
C ALA A 111 11.32 -5.27 2.19
N LEU A 112 11.79 -6.27 1.45
CA LEU A 112 12.11 -6.14 0.02
C LEU A 112 10.85 -5.80 -0.80
N PHE A 113 9.77 -6.54 -0.59
CA PHE A 113 8.50 -6.30 -1.27
C PHE A 113 7.94 -4.91 -0.97
N MET A 114 8.01 -4.46 0.29
CA MET A 114 7.62 -3.09 0.67
C MET A 114 8.47 -2.03 -0.05
N ALA A 115 9.79 -2.25 -0.13
CA ALA A 115 10.68 -1.33 -0.84
C ALA A 115 10.33 -1.27 -2.33
N ASP A 116 10.07 -2.42 -2.97
CA ASP A 116 9.63 -2.49 -4.36
C ASP A 116 8.33 -1.73 -4.59
N LEU A 117 7.32 -1.91 -3.72
CA LEU A 117 6.07 -1.15 -3.79
C LEU A 117 6.30 0.36 -3.69
N ARG A 118 7.15 0.82 -2.78
CA ARG A 118 7.49 2.26 -2.62
C ARG A 118 8.17 2.83 -3.86
N HIS A 119 9.07 2.07 -4.48
CA HIS A 119 9.73 2.49 -5.71
C HIS A 119 8.77 2.50 -6.91
N LEU A 120 7.86 1.53 -6.98
CA LEU A 120 6.87 1.42 -8.04
C LEU A 120 5.76 2.47 -7.93
N LEU A 121 5.41 2.89 -6.71
CA LEU A 121 4.31 3.79 -6.40
C LEU A 121 4.80 5.06 -5.67
N PRO A 122 5.65 5.90 -6.29
CA PRO A 122 6.22 7.08 -5.63
C PRO A 122 5.17 8.11 -5.19
N ASP A 123 4.10 8.26 -5.98
CA ASP A 123 2.96 9.16 -5.69
C ASP A 123 1.69 8.37 -5.28
N GLY A 124 1.83 7.10 -4.95
CA GLY A 124 0.72 6.18 -4.67
C GLY A 124 0.35 6.06 -3.18
N PRO A 125 -0.51 5.09 -2.82
CA PRO A 125 -0.78 4.77 -1.42
C PRO A 125 0.50 4.40 -0.68
N GLU A 126 0.58 4.81 0.58
CA GLU A 126 1.71 4.48 1.43
C GLU A 126 1.77 2.96 1.68
N ALA A 127 2.94 2.38 1.46
CA ALA A 127 3.24 1.00 1.82
C ALA A 127 3.87 0.94 3.23
N LEU A 128 3.21 0.20 4.12
CA LEU A 128 3.55 0.07 5.53
C LEU A 128 3.93 -1.37 5.87
N LEU A 129 5.00 -1.56 6.64
CA LEU A 129 5.35 -2.85 7.21
C LEU A 129 4.63 -3.04 8.54
N PHE A 130 3.95 -4.17 8.71
CA PHE A 130 3.40 -4.62 9.98
C PHE A 130 4.31 -5.72 10.56
N PRO A 131 5.21 -5.39 11.51
CA PRO A 131 6.20 -6.33 12.04
C PRO A 131 5.64 -7.16 13.20
N SER A 132 6.37 -8.20 13.60
CA SER A 132 6.23 -8.82 14.92
C SER A 132 6.87 -7.91 15.98
N SER A 133 6.30 -7.91 17.20
CA SER A 133 6.83 -7.16 18.32
C SER A 133 8.10 -7.78 18.92
N TYR A 134 8.40 -9.05 18.64
CA TYR A 134 9.50 -9.80 19.26
C TYR A 134 10.76 -9.81 18.39
N LYS A 135 11.93 -9.80 19.02
CA LYS A 135 13.22 -9.96 18.31
C LYS A 135 13.45 -11.37 17.73
N ARG A 136 12.92 -12.42 18.38
CA ARG A 136 13.11 -13.82 17.96
C ARG A 136 11.88 -14.68 18.24
N PRO A 137 11.58 -15.66 17.37
CA PRO A 137 10.58 -16.69 17.68
C PRO A 137 10.92 -17.37 19.01
N TYR A 138 9.92 -17.50 19.89
CA TYR A 138 10.02 -18.20 21.19
C TYR A 138 10.85 -17.51 22.29
N GLU A 139 11.44 -16.33 22.04
CA GLU A 139 12.00 -15.44 23.07
C GLU A 139 11.09 -14.20 23.22
N PHE A 140 9.99 -14.38 23.96
CA PHE A 140 8.96 -13.35 24.16
C PHE A 140 9.39 -12.21 25.11
N ASP A 141 10.57 -12.31 25.73
CA ASP A 141 11.03 -11.39 26.78
C ASP A 141 11.65 -10.08 26.25
N GLU A 142 12.05 -10.03 24.97
CA GLU A 142 12.54 -8.80 24.35
C GLU A 142 11.58 -8.30 23.26
N THR A 143 10.53 -7.62 23.70
CA THR A 143 9.74 -6.74 22.84
C THR A 143 10.57 -5.55 22.40
N GLU A 144 10.60 -5.29 21.11
CA GLU A 144 11.25 -4.10 20.56
C GLU A 144 10.24 -2.97 20.49
N ASN A 145 10.42 -1.93 21.32
CA ASN A 145 9.50 -0.79 21.40
C ASN A 145 9.26 -0.12 20.03
N ALA A 146 10.25 -0.15 19.14
CA ALA A 146 10.11 0.34 17.77
C ALA A 146 9.07 -0.46 16.97
N ASN A 147 9.06 -1.79 17.08
CA ASN A 147 8.08 -2.64 16.38
C ASN A 147 6.68 -2.48 16.96
N VAL A 148 6.57 -2.30 18.29
CA VAL A 148 5.29 -2.00 18.95
C VAL A 148 4.71 -0.68 18.44
N LEU A 149 5.55 0.36 18.34
CA LEU A 149 5.16 1.67 17.80
C LEU A 149 4.72 1.55 16.33
N MET A 150 5.49 0.88 15.49
CA MET A 150 5.16 0.67 14.08
C MET A 150 3.82 -0.07 13.90
N ARG A 151 3.55 -1.09 14.74
CA ARG A 151 2.25 -1.79 14.73
C ARG A 151 1.10 -0.85 15.08
N ALA A 152 1.26 -0.02 16.10
CA ALA A 152 0.25 0.96 16.50
C ALA A 152 -0.01 1.98 15.38
N GLU A 153 1.04 2.45 14.71
CA GLU A 153 0.94 3.35 13.55
C GLU A 153 0.15 2.71 12.40
N VAL A 154 0.52 1.49 11.98
CA VAL A 154 -0.18 0.78 10.90
C VAL A 154 -1.65 0.59 11.23
N LEU A 155 -1.97 0.17 12.47
CA LEU A 155 -3.35 -0.03 12.90
C LEU A 155 -4.14 1.28 12.94
N ASN A 156 -3.50 2.38 13.35
CA ASN A 156 -4.11 3.70 13.32
C ASN A 156 -4.39 4.17 11.89
N GLN A 157 -3.46 3.96 10.95
CA GLN A 157 -3.66 4.28 9.54
C GLN A 157 -4.80 3.44 8.92
N VAL A 158 -4.85 2.14 9.19
CA VAL A 158 -5.94 1.25 8.73
C VAL A 158 -7.28 1.64 9.34
N ASN A 159 -7.31 2.06 10.61
CA ASN A 159 -8.54 2.55 11.24
C ASN A 159 -8.98 3.92 10.69
N ALA A 160 -8.03 4.79 10.36
CA ALA A 160 -8.31 6.09 9.77
C ALA A 160 -8.89 5.96 8.36
N SER A 161 -8.35 5.05 7.52
CA SER A 161 -8.83 4.84 6.15
C SER A 161 -10.27 4.29 6.07
N ARG A 162 -10.77 3.68 7.16
CA ARG A 162 -12.16 3.23 7.28
C ARG A 162 -13.15 4.36 7.59
N ARG A 163 -12.69 5.56 7.94
CA ARG A 163 -13.61 6.68 8.24
C ARG A 163 -14.14 7.29 6.94
N PRO A 164 -15.44 7.61 6.85
CA PRO A 164 -16.04 8.16 5.63
C PRO A 164 -15.36 9.44 5.12
N GLU A 165 -14.86 10.26 6.04
CA GLU A 165 -14.17 11.52 5.78
C GLU A 165 -12.73 11.37 5.24
N ALA A 166 -12.08 10.22 5.49
CA ALA A 166 -10.75 9.90 4.96
C ALA A 166 -10.77 9.35 3.52
N ALA A 167 -11.91 8.80 3.06
CA ALA A 167 -12.09 8.36 1.68
C ALA A 167 -11.90 9.49 0.63
N THR A 168 -12.01 10.75 1.09
CA THR A 168 -11.80 11.96 0.29
C THR A 168 -10.33 12.38 0.18
N LEU A 169 -9.43 11.83 1.01
CA LEU A 169 -8.09 12.41 1.27
C LEU A 169 -6.90 11.63 0.72
N GLY A 170 -7.10 10.44 0.16
CA GLY A 170 -5.99 9.69 -0.44
C GLY A 170 -6.09 8.20 -0.14
N ALA A 171 -5.50 7.42 -1.04
CA ALA A 171 -5.65 5.98 -1.18
C ALA A 171 -5.47 5.19 0.14
N ALA A 172 -6.20 4.08 0.26
CA ALA A 172 -6.10 3.15 1.37
C ALA A 172 -4.67 2.57 1.49
N PRO A 173 -4.15 2.37 2.72
CA PRO A 173 -2.77 1.93 2.91
C PRO A 173 -2.55 0.51 2.36
N LEU A 174 -1.34 0.26 1.87
CA LEU A 174 -0.85 -1.07 1.51
C LEU A 174 -0.10 -1.65 2.70
N VAL A 175 -0.64 -2.69 3.31
CA VAL A 175 -0.02 -3.34 4.48
C VAL A 175 0.78 -4.54 4.01
N VAL A 176 2.05 -4.58 4.38
CA VAL A 176 2.98 -5.68 4.08
C VAL A 176 3.36 -6.37 5.40
N THR A 177 3.30 -7.69 5.45
CA THR A 177 3.55 -8.45 6.68
C THR A 177 4.02 -9.88 6.37
N TYR A 178 4.19 -10.69 7.41
CA TYR A 178 4.66 -12.07 7.36
C TYR A 178 3.97 -12.92 8.47
N PRO A 179 3.92 -14.26 8.35
CA PRO A 179 3.13 -15.13 9.22
C PRO A 179 3.34 -14.92 10.73
N GLU A 180 4.59 -14.74 11.17
CA GLU A 180 4.93 -14.57 12.58
C GLU A 180 4.28 -13.31 13.17
N ALA A 181 4.26 -12.21 12.41
CA ALA A 181 3.67 -10.93 12.83
C ALA A 181 2.14 -10.98 12.98
N LEU A 182 1.47 -11.87 12.25
CA LEU A 182 0.02 -12.08 12.31
C LEU A 182 -0.41 -12.98 13.48
N SER A 183 0.44 -13.93 13.86
CA SER A 183 0.17 -14.87 14.95
C SER A 183 0.14 -14.23 16.34
N GLU A 184 0.77 -13.05 16.45
CA GLU A 184 0.80 -12.26 17.67
C GLU A 184 -0.59 -11.65 17.96
N LYS A 185 -1.08 -11.81 19.19
CA LYS A 185 -2.38 -11.27 19.61
C LYS A 185 -2.41 -9.74 19.45
N VAL A 186 -3.23 -9.28 18.52
CA VAL A 186 -3.48 -7.85 18.30
C VAL A 186 -4.52 -7.36 19.31
N ILE A 187 -4.29 -6.18 19.87
CA ILE A 187 -5.23 -5.48 20.75
C ILE A 187 -6.53 -5.24 19.98
N ASN A 188 -7.68 -5.50 20.60
CA ASN A 188 -8.97 -5.34 19.93
C ASN A 188 -9.23 -3.84 19.57
N ARG A 189 -10.09 -3.59 18.59
CA ARG A 189 -10.40 -2.23 18.10
C ARG A 189 -10.91 -1.30 19.21
N GLN A 190 -11.72 -1.80 20.14
CA GLN A 190 -12.30 -1.00 21.20
C GLN A 190 -11.22 -0.50 22.16
N SER A 191 -10.29 -1.38 22.52
CA SER A 191 -9.13 -1.06 23.34
C SER A 191 -8.16 -0.11 22.63
N LEU A 192 -7.97 -0.21 21.32
CA LEU A 192 -7.17 0.78 20.57
C LEU A 192 -7.78 2.18 20.63
N VAL A 193 -9.09 2.30 20.40
CA VAL A 193 -9.78 3.61 20.46
C VAL A 193 -9.76 4.19 21.88
N GLN A 194 -9.98 3.35 22.90
CA GLN A 194 -9.96 3.77 24.30
C GLN A 194 -8.60 4.30 24.75
N ASN A 195 -7.50 3.73 24.24
CA ASN A 195 -6.13 4.13 24.60
C ASN A 195 -5.51 5.14 23.61
N THR A 196 -6.27 5.65 22.63
CA THR A 196 -5.79 6.68 21.69
C THR A 196 -6.19 8.07 22.17
N PHE A 197 -5.21 8.89 22.55
CA PHE A 197 -5.43 10.31 22.86
C PHE A 197 -5.24 11.16 21.60
N THR A 198 -6.25 11.95 21.20
CA THR A 198 -6.17 12.87 20.05
C THR A 198 -6.02 14.30 20.53
N ALA A 199 -4.94 14.98 20.15
CA ALA A 199 -4.71 16.40 20.42
C ALA A 199 -4.78 17.23 19.13
N LYS A 200 -5.34 18.44 19.21
CA LYS A 200 -5.42 19.42 18.10
C LYS A 200 -4.78 20.76 18.49
N VAL A 201 -4.32 21.50 17.48
CA VAL A 201 -3.81 22.85 17.67
C VAL A 201 -4.92 23.75 18.22
N GLY A 202 -4.69 24.34 19.39
CA GLY A 202 -5.66 25.16 20.12
C GLY A 202 -6.30 24.48 21.34
N ASP A 203 -6.04 23.18 21.56
CA ASP A 203 -6.49 22.50 22.76
C ASP A 203 -5.76 23.03 24.00
N LYS A 204 -6.54 23.36 25.05
CA LYS A 204 -5.99 23.72 26.37
C LYS A 204 -5.73 22.45 27.15
N LEU A 205 -4.53 21.88 26.97
CA LEU A 205 -4.09 20.69 27.69
C LEU A 205 -3.38 21.09 28.97
N ASP A 206 -3.80 20.51 30.09
CA ASP A 206 -3.11 20.65 31.37
C ASP A 206 -1.88 19.73 31.39
N VAL A 207 -0.74 20.28 31.79
CA VAL A 207 0.55 19.58 31.83
C VAL A 207 0.52 18.47 32.89
N ASN A 208 -0.19 18.69 34.01
CA ASN A 208 -0.29 17.68 35.06
C ASN A 208 -1.13 16.49 34.60
N PHE A 209 -2.29 16.74 34.00
CA PHE A 209 -3.10 15.71 33.36
C PHE A 209 -2.32 14.92 32.30
N LEU A 210 -1.55 15.60 31.43
CA LEU A 210 -0.73 14.93 30.41
C LEU A 210 0.34 14.03 31.07
N GLY A 211 0.97 14.51 32.15
CA GLY A 211 1.95 13.74 32.90
C GLY A 211 1.36 12.50 33.56
N GLU A 212 0.15 12.59 34.11
CA GLU A 212 -0.58 11.44 34.66
C GLU A 212 -1.00 10.45 33.57
N LEU A 213 -1.52 10.95 32.44
CA LEU A 213 -1.93 10.13 31.30
C LEU A 213 -0.74 9.36 30.70
N LEU A 214 0.39 10.04 30.47
CA LEU A 214 1.60 9.41 29.95
C LEU A 214 2.19 8.40 30.95
N GLY A 215 2.10 8.70 32.25
CA GLY A 215 2.47 7.75 33.31
C GLY A 215 1.60 6.51 33.34
N GLN A 216 0.29 6.62 33.06
CA GLN A 216 -0.62 5.47 32.92
C GLN A 216 -0.33 4.61 31.68
N TYR A 217 0.32 5.19 30.66
CA TYR A 217 0.76 4.49 29.45
C TYR A 217 2.21 3.99 29.53
N ASP A 218 2.82 4.00 30.72
CA ASP A 218 4.19 3.53 30.98
C ASP A 218 5.28 4.25 30.15
N PHE A 219 5.07 5.53 29.80
CA PHE A 219 6.11 6.34 29.18
C PHE A 219 7.19 6.75 30.21
N GLU A 220 8.46 6.65 29.82
CA GLU A 220 9.57 7.18 30.62
C GLU A 220 9.57 8.72 30.62
N LYS A 221 10.01 9.31 31.74
CA LYS A 221 10.09 10.76 31.96
C LYS A 221 11.33 11.40 31.36
#